data_AF-A0A5S3XLE5-F1
#
_entry.id   AF-A0A5S3XLE5-F1
#
_cell.length_a   1.000
_cell.length_b   1.000
_cell.length_c   1.000
_cell.angle_alpha   90.00
_cell.angle_beta   90.00
_cell.angle_gamma   90.00
#
_symmetry.space_group_name_H-M   'P 1'
#
loop_
_entity.id
_entity.type
_entity.pdbx_description
1 polymer ?
#
loop_
_entity_poly.entity_id
_entity_poly.type
_entity_poly.pdbx_seq_one_letter_code
_entity_poly.pdbx_strand_id
1 'polypeptide(L)'
;MSIRILLTLVLLYCTRVFSDTGAVQECIGCHTEQRHEPIARFSNGFGQWSDLQCVGCHTEIDEVSQTFTSGVHDSRYLSLPVTDKRLKSMKKYPLPYLKAPLNISKEPQRLNQIGLIRFLRRPPGYCKTPDSCAPPMMMVYPDISLSDLAPLKLNLSKEPISSKLIDIKAGEVLFTQRCSTCHSNDKAPYDDVALSLFSHKNIASFHVKKPQEVNEKVLDLTLNSLEATQLQAYFMRQRDQREQQLERAIPLIQKDWQAIAKKPVSYRERIYLWNDFWRDGGCVHCHGIEGRAKNKFDVSHAGLTKYLSQYKGQQIYTRLKIKHLETKFGVSAGTPGMPMTGSPMPTPLIQLIGSWLKSGCQNIQGTQLCPEKP
;
A
#
# COMPACT_ATOMS: atom_id res chain seq x y z
N MET A 1 -26.56 4.74 47.84
CA MET A 1 -26.36 5.05 46.41
C MET A 1 -25.10 4.35 45.96
N SER A 2 -25.28 3.30 45.18
CA SER A 2 -24.48 2.09 45.31
C SER A 2 -23.24 2.09 44.43
N ILE A 3 -22.17 1.47 44.96
CA ILE A 3 -20.92 1.06 44.29
C ILE A 3 -21.14 0.53 42.86
N ARG A 4 -22.31 -0.06 42.59
CA ARG A 4 -22.74 -0.49 41.25
C ARG A 4 -22.82 0.63 40.21
N ILE A 5 -23.28 1.83 40.56
CA ILE A 5 -23.35 2.97 39.62
C ILE A 5 -21.94 3.48 39.29
N LEU A 6 -21.05 3.52 40.29
CA LEU A 6 -19.65 3.91 40.11
C LEU A 6 -18.88 2.89 39.26
N LEU A 7 -19.09 1.59 39.48
CA LEU A 7 -18.50 0.51 38.66
C LEU A 7 -19.00 0.53 37.22
N THR A 8 -20.28 0.84 37.00
CA THR A 8 -20.83 0.93 35.63
C THR A 8 -20.29 2.16 34.90
N LEU A 9 -20.10 3.29 35.60
CA LEU A 9 -19.45 4.49 35.05
C LEU A 9 -17.96 4.28 34.77
N VAL A 10 -17.23 3.56 35.64
CA VAL A 10 -15.82 3.21 35.40
C VAL A 10 -15.67 2.21 34.26
N LEU A 11 -16.55 1.20 34.14
CA LEU A 11 -16.58 0.29 33.00
C LEU A 11 -16.94 1.03 31.70
N LEU A 12 -17.90 1.95 31.71
CA LEU A 12 -18.25 2.79 30.55
C LEU A 12 -17.11 3.76 30.17
N TYR A 13 -16.35 4.26 31.15
CA TYR A 13 -15.17 5.09 30.89
C TYR A 13 -13.98 4.26 30.37
N CYS A 14 -13.75 3.06 30.91
CA CYS A 14 -12.70 2.15 30.46
C CYS A 14 -13.01 1.54 29.07
N THR A 15 -14.27 1.39 28.67
CA THR A 15 -14.62 0.98 27.30
C THR A 15 -14.55 2.11 26.27
N ARG A 16 -14.31 3.36 26.69
CA ARG A 16 -14.07 4.50 25.80
C ARG A 16 -12.59 4.83 25.63
N VAL A 17 -11.71 4.06 26.26
CA VAL A 17 -10.26 4.22 26.18
C VAL A 17 -9.74 3.29 25.08
N PHE A 18 -9.44 3.92 23.94
CA PHE A 18 -8.74 3.38 22.76
C PHE A 18 -9.43 2.21 22.03
N SER A 19 -10.33 2.57 21.09
CA SER A 19 -10.32 1.86 19.80
C SER A 19 -8.96 2.15 19.17
N ASP A 20 -7.99 1.30 19.50
CA ASP A 20 -6.61 1.35 19.04
C ASP A 20 -6.53 0.88 17.59
N THR A 21 -7.17 1.62 16.68
CA THR A 21 -6.96 1.37 15.26
C THR A 21 -5.61 1.98 14.91
N GLY A 22 -4.54 1.19 15.04
CA GLY A 22 -3.17 1.62 14.68
C GLY A 22 -3.11 2.32 13.31
N ALA A 23 -3.97 1.92 12.37
CA ALA A 23 -4.19 2.58 11.08
C ALA A 23 -4.44 4.10 11.14
N VAL A 24 -5.22 4.57 12.12
CA VAL A 24 -5.53 6.00 12.29
C VAL A 24 -4.36 6.74 12.89
N GLN A 25 -3.66 6.11 13.83
CA GLN A 25 -2.48 6.70 14.43
C GLN A 25 -1.35 6.84 13.38
N GLU A 26 -1.24 5.91 12.42
CA GLU A 26 -0.33 6.03 11.25
C GLU A 26 -0.67 7.26 10.41
N CYS A 27 -1.96 7.49 10.13
CA CYS A 27 -2.41 8.66 9.41
C CYS A 27 -2.14 9.96 10.20
N ILE A 28 -2.48 10.01 11.49
CA ILE A 28 -2.25 11.17 12.37
C ILE A 28 -0.75 11.49 12.46
N GLY A 29 0.10 10.48 12.64
CA GLY A 29 1.55 10.64 12.75
C GLY A 29 2.18 11.29 11.51
N CYS A 30 1.58 11.12 10.33
CA CYS A 30 2.02 11.76 9.09
C CYS A 30 1.53 13.21 8.92
N HIS A 31 0.45 13.58 9.61
CA HIS A 31 -0.25 14.87 9.50
C HIS A 31 -0.15 15.70 10.79
N THR A 32 0.97 15.57 11.51
CA THR A 32 1.25 16.36 12.71
C THR A 32 2.52 17.20 12.54
N GLU A 33 2.66 18.26 13.33
CA GLU A 33 3.84 19.13 13.33
C GLU A 33 5.10 18.37 13.78
N GLN A 34 4.96 17.41 14.71
CA GLN A 34 6.06 16.61 15.24
C GLN A 34 6.47 15.44 14.32
N ARG A 35 5.95 15.34 13.08
CA ARG A 35 6.24 14.22 12.18
C ARG A 35 7.71 14.11 11.74
N HIS A 36 8.48 15.17 11.95
CA HIS A 36 9.92 15.23 11.66
C HIS A 36 10.79 14.98 12.90
N GLU A 37 10.19 14.90 14.10
CA GLU A 37 10.91 14.74 15.36
C GLU A 37 11.03 13.25 15.72
N PRO A 38 12.24 12.66 15.68
CA PRO A 38 12.42 11.28 16.10
C PRO A 38 12.40 11.15 17.63
N ILE A 39 11.90 10.03 18.14
CA ILE A 39 11.87 9.72 19.58
C ILE A 39 13.24 9.32 20.13
N ALA A 40 14.14 8.82 19.27
CA ALA A 40 15.51 8.43 19.57
C ALA A 40 16.32 8.39 18.26
N ARG A 41 17.59 7.98 18.29
CA ARG A 41 18.39 7.73 17.08
C ARG A 41 19.06 6.36 17.15
N PHE A 42 19.15 5.69 16.01
CA PHE A 42 19.97 4.50 15.82
C PHE A 42 21.45 4.85 15.83
N SER A 43 22.32 3.85 16.04
CA SER A 43 23.77 4.06 16.07
C SER A 43 24.35 4.50 14.72
N ASN A 44 23.64 4.24 13.62
CA ASN A 44 23.99 4.74 12.28
C ASN A 44 23.57 6.20 12.03
N GLY A 45 22.93 6.86 13.00
CA GLY A 45 22.51 8.25 12.94
C GLY A 45 21.07 8.47 12.45
N PHE A 46 20.39 7.46 11.92
CA PHE A 46 18.98 7.59 11.54
C PHE A 46 18.08 7.80 12.75
N GLY A 47 17.02 8.59 12.57
CA GLY A 47 15.95 8.72 13.55
C GLY A 47 15.29 7.38 13.85
N GLN A 48 14.90 7.18 15.11
CA GLN A 48 13.90 6.22 15.52
C GLN A 48 12.61 7.00 15.67
N TRP A 49 11.58 6.63 14.91
CA TRP A 49 10.25 7.20 15.07
C TRP A 49 9.34 6.20 15.75
N SER A 50 8.18 6.68 16.22
CA SER A 50 7.06 5.76 16.42
C SER A 50 6.74 5.04 15.10
N ASP A 51 6.20 3.81 15.17
CA ASP A 51 5.90 2.95 14.00
C ASP A 51 5.01 3.62 12.92
N LEU A 52 4.47 4.80 13.26
CA LEU A 52 3.43 5.55 12.59
C LEU A 52 3.94 6.72 11.72
N GLN A 53 5.18 7.20 11.92
CA GLN A 53 5.66 8.45 11.29
C GLN A 53 6.52 8.16 10.05
N CYS A 54 5.90 7.67 8.97
CA CYS A 54 6.57 7.38 7.69
C CYS A 54 7.26 8.61 7.08
N VAL A 55 6.69 9.81 7.30
CA VAL A 55 7.22 11.06 6.76
C VAL A 55 8.62 11.36 7.28
N GLY A 56 8.84 11.29 8.60
CA GLY A 56 10.15 11.59 9.20
C GLY A 56 11.27 10.70 8.67
N CYS A 57 11.04 9.38 8.65
CA CYS A 57 11.98 8.43 8.06
C CYS A 57 12.28 8.73 6.60
N HIS A 58 11.24 8.97 5.79
CA HIS A 58 11.44 9.26 4.37
C HIS A 58 12.12 10.62 4.14
N THR A 59 11.94 11.59 5.06
CA THR A 59 12.64 12.88 5.02
C THR A 59 14.14 12.68 5.22
N GLU A 60 14.55 11.87 6.19
CA GLU A 60 15.99 11.60 6.38
C GLU A 60 16.61 10.86 5.17
N ILE A 61 15.87 9.99 4.49
CA ILE A 61 16.35 9.38 3.22
C ILE A 61 16.54 10.46 2.13
N ASP A 62 15.64 11.44 2.06
CA ASP A 62 15.75 12.56 1.11
C ASP A 62 16.92 13.49 1.45
N GLU A 63 17.16 13.77 2.74
CA GLU A 63 18.33 14.51 3.20
C GLU A 63 19.63 13.82 2.78
N VAL A 64 19.75 12.51 3.02
CA VAL A 64 20.93 11.73 2.59
C VAL A 64 21.06 11.74 1.07
N SER A 65 19.94 11.72 0.34
CA SER A 65 19.95 11.86 -1.11
C SER A 65 20.47 13.23 -1.55
N GLN A 66 20.07 14.31 -0.87
CA GLN A 66 20.51 15.67 -1.20
C GLN A 66 22.01 15.83 -0.94
N THR A 67 22.50 15.38 0.22
CA THR A 67 23.93 15.41 0.59
C THR A 67 24.78 14.56 -0.36
N PHE A 68 24.32 13.36 -0.70
CA PHE A 68 24.97 12.49 -1.68
C PHE A 68 25.11 13.19 -3.05
N THR A 69 24.05 13.86 -3.53
CA THR A 69 24.10 14.57 -4.81
C THR A 69 24.91 15.88 -4.79
N SER A 70 25.16 16.46 -3.61
CA SER A 70 26.04 17.62 -3.45
C SER A 70 27.50 17.24 -3.20
N GLY A 71 27.83 15.94 -3.16
CA GLY A 71 29.18 15.44 -2.91
C GLY A 71 29.62 15.55 -1.44
N VAL A 72 28.67 15.76 -0.52
CA VAL A 72 28.93 15.82 0.92
C VAL A 72 28.79 14.42 1.52
N HIS A 73 29.74 14.05 2.38
CA HIS A 73 29.68 12.78 3.11
C HIS A 73 28.59 12.81 4.18
N ASP A 74 27.66 11.86 4.14
CA ASP A 74 26.66 11.61 5.18
C ASP A 74 26.89 10.21 5.78
N SER A 75 27.10 10.12 7.09
CA SER A 75 27.40 8.85 7.76
C SER A 75 26.26 7.83 7.66
N ARG A 76 25.02 8.31 7.49
CA ARG A 76 23.82 7.48 7.33
C ARG A 76 23.79 6.77 5.97
N TYR A 77 24.54 7.25 4.98
CA TYR A 77 24.55 6.74 3.61
C TYR A 77 24.80 5.22 3.54
N LEU A 78 25.78 4.71 4.28
CA LEU A 78 26.16 3.30 4.23
C LEU A 78 25.10 2.35 4.80
N SER A 79 24.18 2.89 5.60
CA SER A 79 23.06 2.14 6.18
C SER A 79 21.80 2.16 5.31
N LEU A 80 21.79 2.90 4.20
CA LEU A 80 20.63 2.97 3.32
C LEU A 80 20.52 1.73 2.41
N PRO A 81 19.36 1.05 2.39
CA PRO A 81 19.11 -0.06 1.48
C PRO A 81 18.61 0.46 0.11
N VAL A 82 19.13 1.58 -0.37
CA VAL A 82 18.77 2.15 -1.69
C VAL A 82 20.01 2.30 -2.55
N THR A 83 19.86 2.04 -3.86
CA THR A 83 20.98 2.16 -4.80
C THR A 83 21.37 3.61 -5.03
N ASP A 84 22.63 3.88 -5.36
CA ASP A 84 23.12 5.20 -5.77
C ASP A 84 22.28 5.80 -6.88
N LYS A 85 21.85 4.97 -7.85
CA LYS A 85 20.97 5.38 -8.94
C LYS A 85 19.64 5.93 -8.40
N ARG A 86 19.07 5.29 -7.38
CA ARG A 86 17.83 5.74 -6.74
C ARG A 86 18.06 7.07 -6.02
N LEU A 87 19.13 7.20 -5.23
CA LEU A 87 19.49 8.45 -4.55
C LEU A 87 19.66 9.60 -5.55
N LYS A 88 20.42 9.41 -6.64
CA LYS A 88 20.56 10.44 -7.70
C LYS A 88 19.22 10.88 -8.28
N SER A 89 18.28 9.95 -8.44
CA SER A 89 16.95 10.25 -8.99
C SER A 89 16.03 11.01 -8.02
N MET A 90 16.23 10.88 -6.70
CA MET A 90 15.32 11.43 -5.70
C MET A 90 15.34 12.96 -5.66
N LYS A 91 16.47 13.60 -5.98
CA LYS A 91 16.55 15.06 -6.19
C LYS A 91 15.54 15.57 -7.22
N LYS A 92 15.31 14.80 -8.29
CA LYS A 92 14.34 15.14 -9.35
C LYS A 92 12.94 14.60 -9.05
N TYR A 93 12.87 13.46 -8.40
CA TYR A 93 11.64 12.73 -8.12
C TYR A 93 11.58 12.33 -6.63
N PRO A 94 11.29 13.29 -5.72
CA PRO A 94 11.26 13.04 -4.29
C PRO A 94 10.16 12.04 -3.94
N LEU A 95 10.26 11.41 -2.77
CA LEU A 95 9.25 10.46 -2.32
C LEU A 95 7.89 11.17 -2.16
N PRO A 96 6.78 10.63 -2.71
CA PRO A 96 5.47 11.30 -2.70
C PRO A 96 4.98 11.69 -1.29
N TYR A 97 5.34 10.89 -0.28
CA TYR A 97 4.97 11.08 1.13
C TYR A 97 5.60 12.33 1.78
N LEU A 98 6.65 12.91 1.18
CA LEU A 98 7.29 14.14 1.68
C LEU A 98 6.46 15.41 1.45
N LYS A 99 5.41 15.30 0.61
CA LYS A 99 4.50 16.41 0.30
C LYS A 99 3.19 16.31 1.07
N ALA A 100 3.11 15.47 2.11
CA ALA A 100 1.93 15.40 2.96
C ALA A 100 1.71 16.78 3.61
N PRO A 101 0.55 17.42 3.41
CA PRO A 101 0.27 18.70 4.06
C PRO A 101 0.11 18.49 5.57
N LEU A 102 0.59 19.45 6.37
CA LEU A 102 0.36 19.44 7.83
C LEU A 102 -1.13 19.54 8.16
N ASN A 103 -1.84 20.37 7.39
CA ASN A 103 -3.28 20.57 7.50
C ASN A 103 -3.96 20.11 6.22
N ILE A 104 -4.95 19.22 6.35
CA ILE A 104 -5.75 18.77 5.21
C ILE A 104 -6.73 19.91 4.90
N SER A 105 -6.59 20.55 3.73
CA SER A 105 -7.42 21.68 3.31
C SER A 105 -8.91 21.37 3.48
N LYS A 106 -9.67 22.37 3.94
CA LYS A 106 -11.11 22.25 4.11
C LYS A 106 -11.86 22.32 2.78
N GLU A 107 -11.38 23.00 1.73
CA GLU A 107 -12.11 23.06 0.46
C GLU A 107 -11.17 23.02 -0.77
N PRO A 108 -11.66 22.56 -1.94
CA PRO A 108 -12.92 21.82 -2.13
C PRO A 108 -12.89 20.47 -1.42
N GLN A 109 -14.05 19.86 -1.15
CA GLN A 109 -14.17 18.46 -0.69
C GLN A 109 -13.52 17.49 -1.69
N ARG A 110 -12.19 17.40 -1.69
CA ARG A 110 -11.39 16.70 -2.71
C ARG A 110 -11.74 15.22 -2.81
N LEU A 111 -12.05 14.61 -1.66
CA LEU A 111 -12.19 13.18 -1.50
C LEU A 111 -13.63 12.80 -1.16
N ASN A 112 -14.06 11.64 -1.64
CA ASN A 112 -15.29 10.96 -1.23
C ASN A 112 -15.02 10.09 0.00
N GLN A 113 -15.97 10.01 0.95
CA GLN A 113 -15.89 9.13 2.12
C GLN A 113 -15.64 7.67 1.74
N ILE A 114 -16.46 7.10 0.86
CA ILE A 114 -16.32 5.69 0.44
C ILE A 114 -15.06 5.49 -0.38
N GLY A 115 -14.78 6.42 -1.30
CA GLY A 115 -13.57 6.40 -2.13
C GLY A 115 -12.28 6.36 -1.31
N LEU A 116 -12.20 7.19 -0.25
CA LEU A 116 -11.05 7.21 0.66
C LEU A 116 -10.92 5.91 1.45
N ILE A 117 -12.02 5.39 2.03
CA ILE A 117 -11.97 4.11 2.76
C ILE A 117 -11.53 2.98 1.83
N ARG A 118 -12.11 2.88 0.63
CA ARG A 118 -11.72 1.86 -0.34
C ARG A 118 -10.24 2.01 -0.70
N PHE A 119 -9.78 3.22 -0.99
CA PHE A 119 -8.37 3.50 -1.27
C PHE A 119 -7.44 3.07 -0.12
N LEU A 120 -7.77 3.39 1.14
CA LEU A 120 -6.93 3.01 2.29
C LEU A 120 -6.92 1.50 2.54
N ARG A 121 -8.05 0.83 2.31
CA ARG A 121 -8.13 -0.64 2.38
C ARG A 121 -7.37 -1.32 1.26
N ARG A 122 -7.48 -0.77 0.04
CA ARG A 122 -7.00 -1.38 -1.20
C ARG A 122 -6.48 -0.29 -2.14
N PRO A 123 -5.27 0.23 -1.93
CA PRO A 123 -4.73 1.28 -2.78
C PRO A 123 -4.62 0.77 -4.24
N PRO A 124 -4.89 1.62 -5.24
CA PRO A 124 -4.67 1.29 -6.63
C PRO A 124 -3.17 1.24 -6.93
N GLY A 125 -2.80 0.42 -7.89
CA GLY A 125 -1.48 0.38 -8.49
C GLY A 125 -1.32 1.48 -9.52
N TYR A 126 -0.21 1.45 -10.23
CA TYR A 126 0.03 2.31 -11.39
C TYR A 126 0.02 1.47 -12.66
N CYS A 127 -1.05 1.56 -13.44
CA CYS A 127 -1.19 0.76 -14.65
C CYS A 127 -0.56 1.46 -15.85
N LYS A 128 0.48 0.86 -16.43
CA LYS A 128 1.06 1.34 -17.70
C LYS A 128 0.18 0.96 -18.88
N THR A 129 -0.39 -0.23 -18.81
CA THR A 129 -1.37 -0.77 -19.75
C THR A 129 -2.41 -1.57 -18.95
N PRO A 130 -3.57 -1.94 -19.55
CA PRO A 130 -4.61 -2.70 -18.86
C PRO A 130 -4.15 -4.01 -18.22
N ASP A 131 -3.04 -4.61 -18.66
CA ASP A 131 -2.52 -5.88 -18.14
C ASP A 131 -1.14 -5.77 -17.48
N SER A 132 -0.58 -4.56 -17.36
CA SER A 132 0.73 -4.34 -16.76
C SER A 132 0.69 -3.16 -15.79
N CYS A 133 0.45 -3.46 -14.52
CA CYS A 133 0.49 -2.45 -13.46
C CYS A 133 1.69 -2.64 -12.54
N ALA A 134 2.35 -1.53 -12.20
CA ALA A 134 3.17 -1.49 -11.01
C ALA A 134 2.24 -1.66 -9.80
N PRO A 135 2.64 -2.47 -8.82
CA PRO A 135 1.78 -2.73 -7.68
C PRO A 135 1.63 -1.48 -6.79
N PRO A 136 0.61 -1.44 -5.93
CA PRO A 136 0.44 -0.37 -4.96
C PRO A 136 1.67 -0.24 -4.05
N MET A 137 2.15 1.00 -3.88
CA MET A 137 3.34 1.35 -3.09
C MET A 137 3.00 1.85 -1.68
N MET A 138 1.73 1.76 -1.29
CA MET A 138 1.20 2.22 0.00
C MET A 138 0.84 1.03 0.89
N MET A 139 0.95 1.22 2.20
CA MET A 139 0.42 0.27 3.18
C MET A 139 -1.10 0.15 3.05
N VAL A 140 -1.63 -1.03 3.37
CA VAL A 140 -3.06 -1.32 3.33
C VAL A 140 -3.64 -1.35 4.75
N TYR A 141 -4.83 -0.78 4.93
CA TYR A 141 -5.54 -0.74 6.20
C TYR A 141 -6.90 -1.44 6.04
N PRO A 142 -6.93 -2.78 5.99
CA PRO A 142 -8.11 -3.55 5.56
C PRO A 142 -9.34 -3.34 6.45
N ASP A 143 -9.11 -3.11 7.74
CA ASP A 143 -10.18 -2.98 8.74
C ASP A 143 -10.62 -1.54 8.97
N ILE A 144 -9.99 -0.55 8.31
CA ILE A 144 -10.28 0.87 8.54
C ILE A 144 -11.73 1.19 8.16
N SER A 145 -12.42 1.94 9.00
CA SER A 145 -13.82 2.32 8.85
C SER A 145 -14.00 3.84 8.87
N LEU A 146 -15.21 4.32 8.54
CA LEU A 146 -15.49 5.76 8.59
C LEU A 146 -15.40 6.34 10.01
N SER A 147 -15.75 5.56 11.04
CA SER A 147 -15.58 5.99 12.44
C SER A 147 -14.11 6.20 12.80
N ASP A 148 -13.22 5.40 12.23
CA ASP A 148 -11.78 5.51 12.46
C ASP A 148 -11.22 6.80 11.86
N LEU A 149 -11.80 7.31 10.78
CA LEU A 149 -11.40 8.59 10.17
C LEU A 149 -11.99 9.82 10.88
N ALA A 150 -12.98 9.67 11.76
CA ALA A 150 -13.65 10.79 12.41
C ALA A 150 -12.69 11.75 13.18
N PRO A 151 -11.66 11.26 13.92
CA PRO A 151 -10.70 12.11 14.62
C PRO A 151 -9.89 13.03 13.69
N LEU A 152 -9.70 12.64 12.43
CA LEU A 152 -8.96 13.44 11.44
C LEU A 152 -9.72 14.69 10.97
N LYS A 153 -11.02 14.82 11.31
CA LYS A 153 -11.87 15.97 10.96
C LYS A 153 -11.80 16.36 9.47
N LEU A 154 -11.66 15.35 8.60
CA LEU A 154 -11.53 15.53 7.15
C LEU A 154 -12.81 16.13 6.57
N ASN A 155 -12.69 17.14 5.69
CA ASN A 155 -13.85 17.58 4.91
C ASN A 155 -14.06 16.66 3.69
N LEU A 156 -14.76 15.55 3.93
CA LEU A 156 -15.06 14.54 2.92
C LEU A 156 -16.46 14.79 2.35
N SER A 157 -16.59 14.70 1.03
CA SER A 157 -17.91 14.63 0.41
C SER A 157 -18.60 13.36 0.90
N LYS A 158 -19.83 13.52 1.39
CA LYS A 158 -20.76 12.39 1.48
C LYS A 158 -21.12 11.96 0.06
N GLU A 159 -21.42 10.68 -0.11
CA GLU A 159 -21.82 10.13 -1.41
C GLU A 159 -22.95 10.98 -2.03
N PRO A 160 -22.93 11.24 -3.35
CA PRO A 160 -24.18 11.45 -4.04
C PRO A 160 -24.92 10.11 -3.95
N ILE A 161 -25.90 10.11 -3.06
CA ILE A 161 -27.00 9.15 -2.90
C ILE A 161 -27.05 8.13 -4.04
N SER A 162 -26.82 6.87 -3.69
CA SER A 162 -27.38 5.71 -4.40
C SER A 162 -28.73 6.10 -4.98
N SER A 163 -28.87 6.12 -6.29
CA SER A 163 -30.20 6.02 -6.85
C SER A 163 -30.11 5.35 -8.21
N LYS A 164 -31.11 4.53 -8.51
CA LYS A 164 -31.34 3.87 -9.81
C LYS A 164 -31.34 4.82 -11.03
N LEU A 165 -31.04 6.11 -10.85
CA LEU A 165 -31.11 7.20 -11.82
C LEU A 165 -29.74 7.64 -12.37
N ILE A 166 -28.61 7.24 -11.76
CA ILE A 166 -27.29 7.61 -12.28
C ILE A 166 -26.91 6.69 -13.44
N ASP A 167 -26.80 7.26 -14.63
CA ASP A 167 -26.37 6.54 -15.83
C ASP A 167 -24.84 6.37 -15.84
N ILE A 168 -24.38 5.18 -15.45
CA ILE A 168 -22.97 4.78 -15.48
C ILE A 168 -22.44 4.75 -16.92
N LYS A 169 -23.28 4.38 -17.89
CA LYS A 169 -22.89 4.28 -19.30
C LYS A 169 -22.64 5.65 -19.91
N ALA A 170 -23.41 6.67 -19.50
CA ALA A 170 -23.10 8.06 -19.82
C ALA A 170 -21.72 8.47 -19.26
N GLY A 171 -21.38 8.05 -18.03
CA GLY A 171 -20.05 8.26 -17.44
C GLY A 171 -18.92 7.61 -18.23
N GLU A 172 -19.11 6.38 -18.69
CA GLU A 172 -18.17 5.67 -19.56
C GLU A 172 -17.96 6.43 -20.89
N VAL A 173 -19.04 6.85 -21.55
CA VAL A 173 -18.97 7.62 -22.80
C VAL A 173 -18.21 8.93 -22.59
N LEU A 174 -18.50 9.66 -21.51
CA LEU A 174 -17.78 10.89 -21.15
C LEU A 174 -16.29 10.63 -20.94
N PHE A 175 -15.94 9.55 -20.22
CA PHE A 175 -14.55 9.18 -20.00
C PHE A 175 -13.84 8.88 -21.32
N THR A 176 -14.43 8.05 -22.18
CA THR A 176 -13.85 7.71 -23.49
C THR A 176 -13.63 8.96 -24.34
N GLN A 177 -14.62 9.86 -24.39
CA GLN A 177 -14.56 11.04 -25.26
C GLN A 177 -13.61 12.13 -24.75
N ARG A 178 -13.56 12.37 -23.43
CA ARG A 178 -12.90 13.56 -22.86
C ARG A 178 -11.68 13.25 -21.99
N CYS A 179 -11.58 12.07 -21.40
CA CYS A 179 -10.58 11.78 -20.36
C CYS A 179 -9.56 10.69 -20.76
N SER A 180 -9.97 9.70 -21.55
CA SER A 180 -9.20 8.48 -21.81
C SER A 180 -7.84 8.76 -22.47
N THR A 181 -7.74 9.77 -23.34
CA THR A 181 -6.47 10.16 -23.98
C THR A 181 -5.37 10.45 -22.95
N CYS A 182 -5.74 11.04 -21.80
CA CYS A 182 -4.81 11.38 -20.73
C CYS A 182 -4.73 10.30 -19.65
N HIS A 183 -5.81 9.56 -19.40
CA HIS A 183 -5.94 8.65 -18.25
C HIS A 183 -5.82 7.16 -18.59
N SER A 184 -5.79 6.80 -19.87
CA SER A 184 -5.64 5.41 -20.36
C SER A 184 -4.26 5.16 -20.96
N ASN A 185 -3.24 5.93 -20.57
CA ASN A 185 -1.86 5.78 -21.04
C ASN A 185 -0.87 5.57 -19.88
N ASP A 186 0.35 5.18 -20.23
CA ASP A 186 1.39 4.79 -19.29
C ASP A 186 2.06 5.93 -18.53
N LYS A 187 1.64 7.18 -18.77
CA LYS A 187 2.10 8.41 -18.11
C LYS A 187 1.04 9.03 -17.21
N ALA A 188 -0.18 8.49 -17.21
CA ALA A 188 -1.29 8.98 -16.41
C ALA A 188 -1.01 8.76 -14.92
N PRO A 189 -1.01 9.80 -14.07
CA PRO A 189 -0.79 9.61 -12.63
C PRO A 189 -1.92 8.83 -11.94
N TYR A 190 -3.12 8.83 -12.54
CA TYR A 190 -4.30 8.12 -12.06
C TYR A 190 -5.05 7.54 -13.26
N ASP A 191 -5.35 6.24 -13.23
CA ASP A 191 -6.27 5.59 -14.18
C ASP A 191 -7.73 5.70 -13.69
N ASP A 192 -8.65 5.09 -14.43
CA ASP A 192 -10.09 5.09 -14.10
C ASP A 192 -10.40 4.41 -12.76
N VAL A 193 -9.58 3.44 -12.32
CA VAL A 193 -9.67 2.83 -10.99
C VAL A 193 -9.22 3.79 -9.90
N ALA A 194 -8.09 4.46 -10.08
CA ALA A 194 -7.52 5.37 -9.09
C ALA A 194 -8.32 6.67 -8.96
N LEU A 195 -8.97 7.12 -10.05
CA LEU A 195 -9.85 8.29 -10.05
C LEU A 195 -11.09 8.12 -9.15
N SER A 196 -11.45 6.90 -8.76
CA SER A 196 -12.56 6.64 -7.82
C SER A 196 -12.36 7.28 -6.44
N LEU A 197 -11.13 7.70 -6.11
CA LEU A 197 -10.79 8.38 -4.86
C LEU A 197 -11.40 9.78 -4.77
N PHE A 198 -11.54 10.46 -5.91
CA PHE A 198 -11.98 11.85 -5.96
C PHE A 198 -13.50 11.97 -5.90
N SER A 199 -13.98 13.04 -5.27
CA SER A 199 -15.43 13.31 -5.21
C SER A 199 -15.94 13.89 -6.53
N HIS A 200 -17.23 13.74 -6.82
CA HIS A 200 -17.86 14.42 -7.96
C HIS A 200 -17.70 15.95 -7.87
N LYS A 201 -17.71 16.54 -6.67
CA LYS A 201 -17.43 17.97 -6.49
C LYS A 201 -16.02 18.35 -6.92
N ASN A 202 -15.04 17.50 -6.61
CA ASN A 202 -13.67 17.71 -7.06
C ASN A 202 -13.54 17.55 -8.57
N ILE A 203 -14.19 16.54 -9.15
CA ILE A 203 -14.24 16.31 -10.60
C ILE A 203 -14.87 17.51 -11.31
N ALA A 204 -16.02 18.01 -10.82
CA ALA A 204 -16.67 19.21 -11.35
C ALA A 204 -15.83 20.48 -11.14
N SER A 205 -15.01 20.54 -10.08
CA SER A 205 -14.16 21.70 -9.81
C SER A 205 -12.98 21.82 -10.78
N PHE A 206 -12.60 20.73 -11.47
CA PHE A 206 -11.57 20.77 -12.51
C PHE A 206 -12.09 21.53 -13.73
N HIS A 207 -11.99 22.86 -13.67
CA HIS A 207 -12.14 23.72 -14.82
C HIS A 207 -10.75 23.92 -15.41
N VAL A 208 -10.41 23.18 -16.48
CA VAL A 208 -9.30 23.63 -17.30
C VAL A 208 -9.80 24.88 -18.02
N LYS A 209 -9.36 26.07 -17.58
CA LYS A 209 -9.81 27.38 -18.09
C LYS A 209 -9.60 27.57 -19.59
N LYS A 210 -8.91 26.64 -20.26
CA LYS A 210 -8.71 26.59 -21.70
C LYS A 210 -8.83 25.13 -22.17
N PRO A 211 -9.44 24.88 -23.33
CA PRO A 211 -9.38 23.57 -23.97
C PRO A 211 -7.93 23.08 -24.06
N GLN A 212 -7.70 21.79 -23.81
CA GLN A 212 -6.37 21.21 -23.98
C GLN A 212 -6.23 20.65 -25.40
N GLU A 213 -5.16 21.05 -26.09
CA GLU A 213 -4.72 20.36 -27.30
C GLU A 213 -3.95 19.11 -26.90
N VAL A 214 -4.52 17.95 -27.21
CA VAL A 214 -3.88 16.65 -27.01
C VAL A 214 -3.98 15.89 -28.33
N ASN A 215 -2.83 15.55 -28.92
CA ASN A 215 -2.75 14.87 -30.22
C ASN A 215 -3.59 15.57 -31.30
N GLU A 216 -3.41 16.89 -31.46
CA GLU A 216 -4.11 17.73 -32.46
C GLU A 216 -5.64 17.81 -32.28
N LYS A 217 -6.18 17.29 -31.17
CA LYS A 217 -7.59 17.44 -30.79
C LYS A 217 -7.74 18.42 -29.64
N VAL A 218 -8.66 19.37 -29.83
CA VAL A 218 -9.12 20.29 -28.79
C VAL A 218 -10.15 19.56 -27.93
N LEU A 219 -9.80 19.25 -26.68
CA LEU A 219 -10.70 18.61 -25.72
C LEU A 219 -11.36 19.66 -24.83
N ASP A 220 -12.69 19.72 -24.84
CA ASP A 220 -13.46 20.42 -23.82
C ASP A 220 -13.56 19.53 -22.58
N LEU A 221 -12.94 19.99 -21.49
CA LEU A 221 -12.89 19.30 -20.22
C LEU A 221 -13.85 19.92 -19.19
N THR A 222 -14.73 20.83 -19.64
CA THR A 222 -15.77 21.39 -18.79
C THR A 222 -16.78 20.30 -18.44
N LEU A 223 -17.09 20.18 -17.16
CA LEU A 223 -18.03 19.20 -16.64
C LEU A 223 -19.07 19.91 -15.78
N ASN A 224 -20.35 19.70 -16.08
CA ASN A 224 -21.41 20.08 -15.15
C ASN A 224 -21.50 19.06 -13.98
N SER A 225 -22.30 19.38 -12.96
CA SER A 225 -22.42 18.52 -11.77
C SER A 225 -22.98 17.14 -12.06
N LEU A 226 -23.85 16.98 -13.08
CA LEU A 226 -24.41 15.69 -13.46
C LEU A 226 -23.35 14.83 -14.14
N GLU A 227 -22.63 15.39 -15.13
CA GLU A 227 -21.53 14.72 -15.82
C GLU A 227 -20.45 14.26 -14.84
N ALA A 228 -20.07 15.12 -13.89
CA ALA A 228 -19.10 14.78 -12.85
C ALA A 228 -19.58 13.64 -11.92
N THR A 229 -20.89 13.58 -11.64
CA THR A 229 -21.49 12.50 -10.86
C THR A 229 -21.50 11.19 -11.64
N GLN A 230 -21.84 11.22 -12.94
CA GLN A 230 -21.80 10.06 -13.83
C GLN A 230 -20.37 9.50 -13.98
N LEU A 231 -19.37 10.38 -14.15
CA LEU A 231 -17.96 10.00 -14.17
C LEU A 231 -17.51 9.35 -12.85
N GLN A 232 -17.89 9.94 -11.71
CA GLN A 232 -17.56 9.36 -10.42
C GLN A 232 -18.17 7.96 -10.25
N ALA A 233 -19.44 7.77 -10.66
CA ALA A 233 -20.10 6.47 -10.62
C ALA A 233 -19.43 5.45 -11.54
N TYR A 234 -18.99 5.87 -12.74
CA TYR A 234 -18.17 5.06 -13.63
C TYR A 234 -16.85 4.62 -12.98
N PHE A 235 -16.07 5.53 -12.39
CA PHE A 235 -14.82 5.18 -11.71
C PHE A 235 -15.02 4.20 -10.54
N MET A 236 -16.08 4.40 -9.75
CA MET A 236 -16.44 3.48 -8.67
C MET A 236 -16.82 2.09 -9.22
N ARG A 237 -17.51 2.02 -10.36
CA ARG A 237 -17.83 0.76 -11.05
C ARG A 237 -16.59 0.04 -11.58
N GLN A 238 -15.66 0.76 -12.21
CA GLN A 238 -14.41 0.21 -12.72
C GLN A 238 -13.60 -0.41 -11.58
N ARG A 239 -13.49 0.33 -10.46
CA ARG A 239 -12.86 -0.17 -9.25
C ARG A 239 -13.53 -1.44 -8.71
N ASP A 240 -14.86 -1.45 -8.59
CA ASP A 240 -15.60 -2.62 -8.11
C ASP A 240 -15.35 -3.85 -8.99
N GLN A 241 -15.35 -3.69 -10.31
CA GLN A 241 -15.05 -4.78 -11.23
C GLN A 241 -13.64 -5.32 -11.03
N ARG A 242 -12.64 -4.44 -10.88
CA ARG A 242 -11.24 -4.80 -10.70
C ARG A 242 -11.00 -5.53 -9.38
N GLU A 243 -11.58 -5.03 -8.30
CA GLU A 243 -11.53 -5.67 -6.99
C GLU A 243 -12.22 -7.05 -7.03
N GLN A 244 -13.38 -7.19 -7.68
CA GLN A 244 -14.05 -8.48 -7.84
C GLN A 244 -13.24 -9.49 -8.68
N GLN A 245 -12.56 -9.03 -9.73
CA GLN A 245 -11.68 -9.89 -10.54
C GLN A 245 -10.53 -10.44 -9.70
N LEU A 246 -9.92 -9.60 -8.87
CA LEU A 246 -8.86 -10.01 -7.95
C LEU A 246 -9.39 -11.02 -6.91
N GLU A 247 -10.51 -10.74 -6.25
CA GLU A 247 -11.08 -11.63 -5.24
C GLU A 247 -11.50 -13.00 -5.81
N ARG A 248 -11.96 -13.06 -7.06
CA ARG A 248 -12.25 -14.33 -7.74
C ARG A 248 -10.98 -15.12 -8.08
N ALA A 249 -9.86 -14.44 -8.28
CA ALA A 249 -8.59 -15.07 -8.62
C ALA A 249 -7.82 -15.59 -7.38
N ILE A 250 -7.99 -14.97 -6.20
CA ILE A 250 -7.31 -15.39 -4.97
C ILE A 250 -7.54 -16.87 -4.63
N PRO A 251 -8.78 -17.41 -4.63
CA PRO A 251 -9.02 -18.82 -4.33
C PRO A 251 -8.29 -19.81 -5.25
N LEU A 252 -7.92 -19.39 -6.47
CA LEU A 252 -7.16 -20.23 -7.40
C LEU A 252 -5.73 -20.48 -6.93
N ILE A 253 -5.16 -19.58 -6.12
CA ILE A 253 -3.84 -19.74 -5.51
C ILE A 253 -3.80 -20.98 -4.61
N GLN A 254 -4.93 -21.35 -4.00
CA GLN A 254 -5.00 -22.55 -3.18
C GLN A 254 -4.77 -23.81 -4.02
N LYS A 255 -5.33 -23.86 -5.24
CA LYS A 255 -5.11 -24.96 -6.18
C LYS A 255 -3.64 -25.00 -6.62
N ASP A 256 -3.07 -23.84 -6.92
CA ASP A 256 -1.64 -23.71 -7.22
C ASP A 256 -0.78 -24.26 -6.07
N TRP A 257 -1.07 -23.88 -4.82
CA TRP A 257 -0.37 -24.40 -3.64
C TRP A 257 -0.43 -25.91 -3.57
N GLN A 258 -1.62 -26.51 -3.74
CA GLN A 258 -1.78 -27.97 -3.71
C GLN A 258 -0.99 -28.67 -4.82
N ALA A 259 -0.93 -28.09 -6.02
CA ALA A 259 -0.19 -28.63 -7.16
C ALA A 259 1.35 -28.57 -7.04
N ILE A 260 1.90 -27.76 -6.12
CA ILE A 260 3.36 -27.71 -5.93
C ILE A 260 3.87 -29.05 -5.44
N ALA A 261 4.85 -29.59 -6.16
CA ALA A 261 5.54 -30.81 -5.76
C ALA A 261 6.38 -30.56 -4.50
N LYS A 262 6.27 -31.48 -3.53
CA LYS A 262 7.17 -31.52 -2.37
C LYS A 262 8.53 -32.03 -2.83
N LYS A 263 9.42 -31.11 -3.21
CA LYS A 263 10.78 -31.41 -3.65
C LYS A 263 11.80 -30.82 -2.69
N PRO A 264 12.79 -31.62 -2.24
CA PRO A 264 13.92 -31.09 -1.49
C PRO A 264 14.64 -30.03 -2.32
N VAL A 265 15.03 -28.95 -1.66
CA VAL A 265 15.85 -27.91 -2.26
C VAL A 265 17.33 -28.22 -2.03
N SER A 266 18.14 -27.96 -3.05
CA SER A 266 19.59 -28.14 -3.01
C SER A 266 20.25 -27.26 -1.94
N TYR A 267 21.48 -27.60 -1.56
CA TYR A 267 22.25 -26.80 -0.61
C TYR A 267 22.38 -25.33 -1.02
N ARG A 268 22.63 -25.05 -2.32
CA ARG A 268 22.73 -23.69 -2.86
C ARG A 268 21.42 -22.93 -2.73
N GLU A 269 20.28 -23.58 -3.03
CA GLU A 269 18.96 -22.96 -2.88
C GLU A 269 18.64 -22.67 -1.41
N ARG A 270 19.04 -23.54 -0.47
CA ARG A 270 18.90 -23.27 0.97
C ARG A 270 19.72 -22.07 1.43
N ILE A 271 20.96 -21.94 0.96
CA ILE A 271 21.78 -20.74 1.24
C ILE A 271 21.05 -19.48 0.75
N TYR A 272 20.55 -19.50 -0.48
CA TYR A 272 19.83 -18.37 -1.04
C TYR A 272 18.59 -18.00 -0.21
N LEU A 273 17.75 -18.99 0.12
CA LEU A 273 16.50 -18.78 0.87
C LEU A 273 16.71 -18.23 2.29
N TRP A 274 17.84 -18.57 2.93
CA TRP A 274 18.15 -18.14 4.29
C TRP A 274 18.90 -16.82 4.37
N ASN A 275 19.66 -16.44 3.33
CA ASN A 275 20.50 -15.25 3.35
C ASN A 275 20.01 -14.15 2.41
N ASP A 276 19.82 -14.48 1.14
CA ASP A 276 19.65 -13.48 0.08
C ASP A 276 18.18 -13.17 -0.20
N PHE A 277 17.32 -14.19 -0.16
CA PHE A 277 15.90 -14.08 -0.46
C PHE A 277 15.20 -12.93 0.28
N TRP A 278 15.43 -12.78 1.58
CA TRP A 278 14.77 -11.77 2.41
C TRP A 278 15.21 -10.35 2.04
N ARG A 279 16.46 -10.19 1.61
CA ARG A 279 17.01 -8.92 1.13
C ARG A 279 16.51 -8.62 -0.28
N ASP A 280 16.62 -9.58 -1.19
CA ASP A 280 16.20 -9.46 -2.59
C ASP A 280 14.68 -9.24 -2.70
N GLY A 281 13.91 -9.85 -1.81
CA GLY A 281 12.47 -9.65 -1.66
C GLY A 281 12.07 -8.34 -0.98
N GLY A 282 13.05 -7.53 -0.57
CA GLY A 282 12.82 -6.25 0.09
C GLY A 282 12.32 -6.34 1.54
N CYS A 283 12.26 -7.53 2.14
CA CYS A 283 11.70 -7.75 3.48
C CYS A 283 12.53 -7.07 4.57
N VAL A 284 13.86 -7.05 4.42
CA VAL A 284 14.80 -6.46 5.39
C VAL A 284 14.60 -4.96 5.61
N HIS A 285 13.96 -4.24 4.68
CA HIS A 285 13.72 -2.79 4.80
C HIS A 285 12.78 -2.48 5.97
N CYS A 286 11.79 -3.34 6.20
CA CYS A 286 10.87 -3.18 7.31
C CYS A 286 11.23 -4.09 8.48
N HIS A 287 11.82 -5.26 8.22
CA HIS A 287 12.01 -6.33 9.21
C HIS A 287 13.47 -6.55 9.64
N GLY A 288 14.40 -5.74 9.13
CA GLY A 288 15.82 -5.76 9.49
C GLY A 288 16.11 -5.44 10.96
N ILE A 289 17.38 -5.53 11.35
CA ILE A 289 17.87 -5.33 12.73
C ILE A 289 17.51 -3.94 13.31
N GLU A 290 17.18 -2.97 12.46
CA GLU A 290 16.70 -1.65 12.85
C GLU A 290 15.40 -1.26 12.11
N GLY A 291 14.71 -2.23 11.53
CA GLY A 291 13.48 -2.01 10.78
C GLY A 291 12.31 -1.66 11.69
N ARG A 292 11.46 -0.75 11.20
CA ARG A 292 10.18 -0.32 11.83
C ARG A 292 9.19 -1.47 12.14
N ALA A 293 9.30 -2.60 11.46
CA ALA A 293 8.47 -3.79 11.70
C ALA A 293 9.29 -4.96 12.29
N LYS A 294 10.49 -4.72 12.82
CA LYS A 294 11.34 -5.76 13.44
C LYS A 294 10.63 -6.50 14.58
N ASN A 295 9.80 -5.79 15.34
CA ASN A 295 9.03 -6.34 16.44
C ASN A 295 7.91 -7.28 15.97
N LYS A 296 7.48 -7.15 14.71
CA LYS A 296 6.49 -8.04 14.07
C LYS A 296 7.16 -9.27 13.46
N PHE A 297 8.34 -9.08 12.87
CA PHE A 297 9.15 -10.14 12.30
C PHE A 297 10.60 -9.65 12.18
N ASP A 298 11.54 -10.47 12.68
CA ASP A 298 12.99 -10.24 12.64
C ASP A 298 13.61 -11.18 11.61
N VAL A 299 14.35 -10.61 10.66
CA VAL A 299 15.06 -11.34 9.59
C VAL A 299 16.39 -11.95 10.03
N SER A 300 16.79 -11.84 11.30
CA SER A 300 17.93 -12.59 11.84
C SER A 300 17.68 -14.10 11.74
N HIS A 301 18.75 -14.91 11.77
CA HIS A 301 18.60 -16.37 11.74
C HIS A 301 17.70 -16.90 12.88
N ALA A 302 17.81 -16.30 14.08
CA ALA A 302 16.97 -16.65 15.21
C ALA A 302 15.51 -16.22 14.99
N GLY A 303 15.30 -15.01 14.48
CA GLY A 303 13.98 -14.47 14.14
C GLY A 303 13.28 -15.29 13.06
N LEU A 304 13.99 -15.63 11.97
CA LEU A 304 13.52 -16.50 10.90
C LEU A 304 13.14 -17.89 11.39
N THR A 305 13.99 -18.52 12.20
CA THR A 305 13.72 -19.83 12.79
C THR A 305 12.44 -19.79 13.64
N LYS A 306 12.31 -18.77 14.51
CA LYS A 306 11.11 -18.56 15.32
C LYS A 306 9.87 -18.33 14.46
N TYR A 307 9.98 -17.50 13.42
CA TYR A 307 8.86 -17.21 12.52
C TYR A 307 8.40 -18.46 11.77
N LEU A 308 9.31 -19.17 11.10
CA LEU A 308 8.97 -20.34 10.29
C LEU A 308 8.44 -21.52 11.12
N SER A 309 8.87 -21.65 12.37
CA SER A 309 8.33 -22.68 13.29
C SER A 309 6.93 -22.38 13.81
N GLN A 310 6.49 -21.12 13.78
CA GLN A 310 5.18 -20.69 14.27
C GLN A 310 4.13 -20.53 13.16
N TYR A 311 4.56 -20.14 11.95
CA TYR A 311 3.69 -19.77 10.85
C TYR A 311 3.53 -20.89 9.82
N LYS A 312 2.35 -20.93 9.17
CA LYS A 312 2.06 -21.88 8.09
C LYS A 312 2.75 -21.39 6.81
N GLY A 313 3.67 -22.19 6.25
CA GLY A 313 4.39 -21.84 5.02
C GLY A 313 3.48 -21.43 3.86
N GLN A 314 2.30 -22.03 3.75
CA GLN A 314 1.25 -21.66 2.79
C GLN A 314 0.94 -20.14 2.77
N GLN A 315 1.00 -19.44 3.91
CA GLN A 315 0.72 -18.00 3.99
C GLN A 315 1.77 -17.17 3.23
N ILE A 316 3.05 -17.54 3.35
CA ILE A 316 4.16 -16.88 2.63
C ILE A 316 3.94 -17.08 1.12
N TYR A 317 3.75 -18.32 0.68
CA TYR A 317 3.50 -18.63 -0.73
C TYR A 317 2.29 -17.87 -1.27
N THR A 318 1.18 -17.90 -0.54
CA THR A 318 -0.06 -17.22 -0.93
C THR A 318 0.16 -15.73 -1.10
N ARG A 319 0.87 -15.08 -0.18
CA ARG A 319 1.18 -13.65 -0.29
C ARG A 319 2.01 -13.31 -1.52
N LEU A 320 3.05 -14.10 -1.81
CA LEU A 320 3.90 -13.93 -2.99
C LEU A 320 3.09 -14.08 -4.29
N LYS A 321 2.10 -14.97 -4.33
CA LYS A 321 1.21 -15.16 -5.48
C LYS A 321 0.14 -14.07 -5.60
N ILE A 322 -0.43 -13.61 -4.48
CA ILE A 322 -1.34 -12.46 -4.46
C ILE A 322 -0.67 -11.26 -5.10
N LYS A 323 0.64 -11.06 -4.86
CA LYS A 323 1.38 -9.96 -5.46
C LYS A 323 1.33 -9.92 -7.00
N HIS A 324 1.35 -11.08 -7.65
CA HIS A 324 1.14 -11.16 -9.11
C HIS A 324 -0.25 -10.72 -9.52
N LEU A 325 -1.27 -11.10 -8.75
CA LEU A 325 -2.65 -10.67 -9.00
C LEU A 325 -2.79 -9.16 -8.79
N GLU A 326 -2.17 -8.59 -7.75
CA GLU A 326 -2.16 -7.14 -7.52
C GLU A 326 -1.50 -6.37 -8.65
N THR A 327 -0.40 -6.88 -9.22
CA THR A 327 0.25 -6.31 -10.42
C THR A 327 -0.60 -6.48 -11.67
N LYS A 328 -1.28 -7.61 -11.84
CA LYS A 328 -2.15 -7.85 -13.00
C LYS A 328 -3.39 -6.94 -12.98
N PHE A 329 -4.04 -6.84 -11.83
CA PHE A 329 -5.31 -6.11 -11.70
C PHE A 329 -5.10 -4.65 -11.30
N GLY A 330 -3.93 -4.24 -10.83
CA GLY A 330 -3.67 -2.86 -10.44
C GLY A 330 -4.41 -2.40 -9.19
N VAL A 331 -4.74 -3.33 -8.29
CA VAL A 331 -5.38 -3.03 -7.00
C VAL A 331 -4.87 -4.01 -5.94
N SER A 332 -4.68 -3.54 -4.71
CA SER A 332 -4.30 -4.41 -3.59
C SER A 332 -5.40 -5.40 -3.23
N ALA A 333 -5.00 -6.59 -2.76
CA ALA A 333 -5.93 -7.54 -2.15
C ALA A 333 -6.49 -6.99 -0.83
N GLY A 334 -7.75 -7.33 -0.51
CA GLY A 334 -8.36 -6.90 0.75
C GLY A 334 -7.96 -7.72 1.96
N THR A 335 -7.55 -8.98 1.77
CA THR A 335 -6.94 -9.74 2.85
C THR A 335 -5.49 -9.30 2.98
N PRO A 336 -5.09 -8.75 4.13
CA PRO A 336 -3.72 -8.29 4.31
C PRO A 336 -2.74 -9.46 4.24
N GLY A 337 -1.58 -9.17 3.65
CA GLY A 337 -0.31 -9.75 4.03
C GLY A 337 0.75 -8.65 3.94
N MET A 338 2.00 -8.93 4.33
CA MET A 338 3.08 -7.93 4.36
C MET A 338 3.05 -7.05 3.09
N PRO A 339 3.04 -5.70 3.17
CA PRO A 339 3.08 -4.86 1.99
C PRO A 339 4.41 -5.10 1.29
N MET A 340 4.36 -5.80 0.16
CA MET A 340 5.54 -5.96 -0.69
C MET A 340 5.62 -4.71 -1.56
N THR A 341 6.61 -3.85 -1.38
CA THR A 341 6.76 -2.63 -2.20
C THR A 341 7.55 -2.88 -3.49
N GLY A 342 8.14 -4.07 -3.65
CA GLY A 342 8.83 -4.47 -4.88
C GLY A 342 7.91 -5.02 -5.97
N SER A 343 8.47 -5.21 -7.16
CA SER A 343 7.84 -5.97 -8.24
C SER A 343 7.56 -7.42 -7.81
N PRO A 344 6.57 -8.10 -8.42
CA PRO A 344 6.35 -9.53 -8.16
C PRO A 344 7.63 -10.34 -8.45
N MET A 345 7.94 -11.28 -7.57
CA MET A 345 9.04 -12.21 -7.79
C MET A 345 8.76 -13.12 -8.99
N PRO A 346 9.78 -13.57 -9.74
CA PRO A 346 9.58 -14.52 -10.84
C PRO A 346 8.84 -15.78 -10.38
N THR A 347 7.90 -16.27 -11.19
CA THR A 347 7.15 -17.51 -10.90
C THR A 347 8.05 -18.71 -10.55
N PRO A 348 9.18 -18.97 -11.24
CA PRO A 348 10.07 -20.06 -10.87
C PRO A 348 10.63 -19.93 -9.44
N LEU A 349 10.95 -18.70 -9.01
CA LEU A 349 11.41 -18.44 -7.65
C LEU A 349 10.30 -18.70 -6.62
N ILE A 350 9.07 -18.27 -6.91
CA ILE A 350 7.92 -18.56 -6.05
C ILE A 350 7.64 -20.07 -5.96
N GLN A 351 7.82 -20.82 -7.04
CA GLN A 351 7.72 -22.28 -7.04
C GLN A 351 8.83 -22.95 -6.22
N LEU A 352 10.06 -22.45 -6.30
CA LEU A 352 11.17 -22.90 -5.45
C LEU A 352 10.85 -22.69 -3.97
N ILE A 353 10.40 -21.48 -3.60
CA ILE A 353 9.99 -21.15 -2.24
C ILE A 353 8.84 -22.06 -1.79
N GLY A 354 7.83 -22.26 -2.63
CA GLY A 354 6.72 -23.18 -2.34
C GLY A 354 7.19 -24.61 -2.07
N SER A 355 8.13 -25.11 -2.87
CA SER A 355 8.70 -26.47 -2.71
C SER A 355 9.49 -26.59 -1.40
N TRP A 356 10.26 -25.56 -1.04
CA TRP A 356 10.98 -25.48 0.23
C TRP A 356 10.05 -25.46 1.44
N LEU A 357 8.99 -24.64 1.38
CA LEU A 357 7.99 -24.53 2.44
C LEU A 357 7.25 -25.87 2.64
N LYS A 358 6.79 -26.52 1.56
CA LYS A 358 6.18 -27.86 1.62
C LYS A 358 7.13 -28.96 2.11
N SER A 359 8.43 -28.79 1.88
CA SER A 359 9.47 -29.70 2.36
C SER A 359 9.88 -29.42 3.81
N GLY A 360 9.14 -28.59 4.53
CA GLY A 360 9.32 -28.32 5.95
C GLY A 360 10.28 -27.17 6.26
N CYS A 361 10.45 -26.19 5.35
CA CYS A 361 11.34 -25.03 5.53
C CYS A 361 12.76 -25.42 5.99
N GLN A 362 13.40 -26.32 5.25
CA GLN A 362 14.73 -26.82 5.61
C GLN A 362 15.72 -25.66 5.85
N ASN A 363 16.41 -25.67 6.98
CA ASN A 363 17.53 -24.76 7.24
C ASN A 363 18.74 -25.09 6.37
N ILE A 364 19.82 -24.31 6.46
CA ILE A 364 21.05 -24.54 5.66
C ILE A 364 21.54 -25.99 5.80
N GLN A 365 21.48 -26.53 7.01
CA GLN A 365 21.88 -27.89 7.38
C GLN A 365 20.88 -28.98 6.94
N GLY A 366 19.70 -28.61 6.45
CA GLY A 366 18.66 -29.54 5.98
C GLY A 366 17.61 -29.91 7.03
N THR A 367 17.71 -29.39 8.25
CA THR A 367 16.74 -29.61 9.33
C THR A 367 15.42 -28.94 9.02
N GLN A 368 14.31 -29.68 9.14
CA GLN A 368 12.97 -29.13 8.93
C GLN A 368 12.54 -28.27 10.13
N LEU A 369 12.04 -27.06 9.84
CA LEU A 369 11.57 -26.10 10.84
C LEU A 369 10.06 -25.88 10.81
N CYS A 370 9.42 -26.10 9.65
CA CYS A 370 7.99 -25.86 9.45
C CYS A 370 7.27 -27.11 8.90
N PRO A 371 7.41 -28.29 9.53
CA PRO A 371 6.77 -29.49 9.00
C PRO A 371 5.26 -29.24 8.85
N GLU A 372 4.69 -29.59 7.68
CA GLU A 372 3.24 -29.63 7.52
C GLU A 372 2.70 -30.57 8.61
N LYS A 373 1.95 -30.02 9.57
CA LYS A 373 1.24 -30.83 10.54
C LYS A 373 0.21 -31.67 9.78
N PRO A 374 0.11 -32.98 10.08
CA PRO A 374 -0.83 -33.87 9.40
C PRO A 374 -2.27 -33.39 9.46
#